data_AF-A0A2X0R809-F1
#
_entry.id   AF-A0A2X0R809-F1
#
_cell.length_a   1.000
_cell.length_b   1.000
_cell.length_c   1.000
_cell.angle_alpha   90.00
_cell.angle_beta   90.00
_cell.angle_gamma   90.00
#
_symmetry.space_group_name_H-M   'P 1'
#
loop_
_entity.id
_entity.type
_entity.pdbx_description
1 polymer ?
#
loop_
_entity_poly.entity_id
_entity_poly.type
_entity_poly.pdbx_seq_one_letter_code
_entity_poly.pdbx_strand_id
1 'polypeptide(L)'
;MSHSYEEIRSVALAILCNKEIVPHYPNQYSSLYSSVSYAFAKRENKPHSSLNGYQLDYEDKGIMHELFWDLFRQGIITLGLNEANPNFPFFRITEYGKKMSDGQLGYFFHDLSSYEAVIRNEVPGMHNVTLLYLKEAMQAFRSGCMLSATVMLGVAVEHTFKLLTDVIESNPAKKRLFGPVFTERSFLKQFNKFKDIVKQNIQEFPGDIKEDFDTHFAGILSIIRTSRNEAGHPTGKIMDREQTFVLLHLMIPYSKKMYQLKQYFESIV
;
A
#
# COMPACT_ATOMS: atom_id res chain seq x y z
N MET A 1 -21.98 21.07 1.56
CA MET A 1 -21.32 20.30 0.49
C MET A 1 -21.03 18.97 1.13
N SER A 2 -21.51 17.88 0.51
CA SER A 2 -21.19 16.56 0.99
C SER A 2 -19.73 16.25 0.68
N HIS A 3 -19.08 15.61 1.63
CA HIS A 3 -17.69 15.23 1.55
C HIS A 3 -17.60 13.79 1.04
N SER A 4 -16.52 13.49 0.32
CA SER A 4 -16.23 12.12 -0.07
C SER A 4 -15.89 11.26 1.15
N TYR A 5 -16.08 9.94 1.02
CA TYR A 5 -15.65 8.96 2.01
C TYR A 5 -14.19 9.14 2.44
N GLU A 6 -13.29 9.41 1.48
CA GLU A 6 -11.86 9.57 1.77
C GLU A 6 -11.55 10.87 2.51
N GLU A 7 -12.27 11.96 2.23
CA GLU A 7 -12.14 13.20 3.01
C GLU A 7 -12.54 12.97 4.47
N ILE A 8 -13.70 12.36 4.71
CA ILE A 8 -14.19 12.05 6.07
C ILE A 8 -13.22 11.09 6.78
N ARG A 9 -12.76 10.06 6.08
CA ARG A 9 -11.77 9.10 6.58
C ARG A 9 -10.46 9.76 6.96
N SER A 10 -9.91 10.61 6.10
CA SER A 10 -8.62 11.29 6.34
C SER A 10 -8.68 12.12 7.62
N VAL A 11 -9.79 12.83 7.85
CA VAL A 11 -10.04 13.62 9.06
C VAL A 11 -10.19 12.72 10.28
N ALA A 12 -11.00 11.67 10.19
CA ALA A 12 -11.19 10.74 11.30
C ALA A 12 -9.86 10.08 11.71
N LEU A 13 -9.03 9.67 10.75
CA LEU A 13 -7.72 9.10 11.02
C LEU A 13 -6.76 10.14 11.64
N ALA A 14 -6.75 11.38 11.14
CA ALA A 14 -5.96 12.45 11.73
C ALA A 14 -6.35 12.71 13.20
N ILE A 15 -7.64 12.71 13.51
CA ILE A 15 -8.17 12.84 14.87
C ILE A 15 -7.72 11.66 15.75
N LEU A 16 -7.92 10.43 15.28
CA LEU A 16 -7.50 9.22 16.00
C LEU A 16 -5.99 9.16 16.23
N CYS A 17 -5.19 9.67 15.29
CA CYS A 17 -3.74 9.73 15.41
C CYS A 17 -3.24 10.95 16.20
N ASN A 18 -4.12 11.73 16.83
CA ASN A 18 -3.78 13.00 17.51
C ASN A 18 -3.06 14.03 16.61
N LYS A 19 -3.28 13.98 15.29
CA LYS A 19 -2.74 14.92 14.29
C LYS A 19 -3.68 16.10 14.03
N GLU A 20 -4.94 16.01 14.48
CA GLU A 20 -5.94 17.08 14.41
C GLU A 20 -6.38 17.42 15.84
N ILE A 21 -6.31 18.69 16.22
CA ILE A 21 -6.72 19.15 17.56
C ILE A 21 -8.23 19.29 17.59
N VAL A 22 -8.89 18.51 18.46
CA VAL A 22 -10.35 18.49 18.60
C VAL A 22 -10.79 18.72 20.05
N PRO A 23 -12.02 19.21 20.29
CA PRO A 23 -12.47 19.59 21.63
C PRO A 23 -12.62 18.41 22.60
N HIS A 24 -12.88 17.21 22.09
CA HIS A 24 -13.16 16.03 22.87
C HIS A 24 -12.37 14.83 22.36
N TYR A 25 -11.85 14.02 23.27
CA TYR A 25 -11.15 12.80 22.91
C TYR A 25 -12.14 11.78 22.33
N PRO A 26 -11.85 11.18 21.16
CA PRO A 26 -12.78 10.31 20.45
C PRO A 26 -12.78 8.90 21.06
N ASN A 27 -13.48 8.70 22.18
CA ASN A 27 -13.63 7.37 22.83
C ASN A 27 -15.03 6.75 22.66
N GLN A 28 -15.94 7.47 22.02
CA GLN A 28 -17.29 7.03 21.66
C GLN A 28 -17.62 7.42 20.23
N TYR A 29 -18.46 6.65 19.54
CA TYR A 29 -18.89 6.97 18.16
C TYR A 29 -19.37 8.43 18.02
N SER A 30 -20.22 8.89 18.95
CA SER A 30 -20.73 10.28 18.97
C SER A 30 -19.60 11.32 19.11
N SER A 31 -18.62 11.07 19.98
CA SER A 31 -17.47 11.96 20.17
C SER A 31 -16.57 12.04 18.93
N LEU A 32 -16.37 10.92 18.22
CA LEU A 32 -15.64 10.89 16.96
C LEU A 32 -16.42 11.65 15.87
N TYR A 33 -17.72 11.39 15.75
CA TYR A 33 -18.61 12.10 14.84
C TYR A 33 -18.58 13.62 15.06
N SER A 34 -18.71 14.08 16.30
CA SER A 34 -18.65 15.51 16.64
C SER A 34 -17.28 16.12 16.34
N SER A 35 -16.20 15.36 16.55
CA SER A 35 -14.84 15.80 16.27
C SER A 35 -14.58 15.96 14.76
N VAL A 36 -15.06 15.02 13.95
CA VAL A 36 -15.02 15.10 12.49
C VAL A 36 -15.85 16.29 12.00
N SER A 37 -17.07 16.46 12.54
CA SER A 37 -17.93 17.62 12.23
C SER A 37 -17.24 18.95 12.52
N TYR A 38 -16.56 19.04 13.67
CA TYR A 38 -15.81 20.22 14.08
C TYR A 38 -14.64 20.52 13.13
N ALA A 39 -13.87 19.50 12.75
CA ALA A 39 -12.72 19.66 11.87
C ALA A 39 -13.13 20.19 10.48
N PHE A 40 -14.21 19.69 9.89
CA PHE A 40 -14.73 20.23 8.63
C PHE A 40 -15.24 21.66 8.77
N ALA A 41 -16.03 21.94 9.80
CA ALA A 41 -16.55 23.28 10.02
C ALA A 41 -15.43 24.33 10.19
N LYS A 42 -14.34 23.96 10.86
CA LYS A 42 -13.13 24.79 11.00
C LYS A 42 -12.47 25.05 9.64
N ARG A 43 -12.33 24.02 8.80
CA ARG A 43 -11.73 24.12 7.45
C ARG A 43 -12.58 24.98 6.50
N GLU A 44 -13.90 24.92 6.64
CA GLU A 44 -14.87 25.66 5.84
C GLU A 44 -15.18 27.07 6.41
N ASN A 45 -14.52 27.49 7.50
CA ASN A 45 -14.79 28.75 8.21
C ASN A 45 -16.27 28.95 8.60
N LYS A 46 -16.97 27.87 8.98
CA LYS A 46 -18.38 27.94 9.38
C LYS A 46 -18.52 28.55 10.78
N PRO A 47 -19.42 29.52 10.98
CA PRO A 47 -19.63 30.15 12.28
C PRO A 47 -20.08 29.13 13.33
N HIS A 48 -19.55 29.25 14.55
CA HIS A 48 -19.88 28.34 15.64
C HIS A 48 -21.33 28.54 16.08
N SER A 49 -22.18 27.55 15.81
CA SER A 49 -23.55 27.51 16.32
C SER A 49 -23.54 26.98 17.75
N SER A 50 -23.72 27.88 18.72
CA SER A 50 -23.69 27.58 20.16
C SER A 50 -24.86 26.72 20.65
N LEU A 51 -25.88 26.45 19.83
CA LEU A 51 -27.09 25.75 20.25
C LEU A 51 -27.16 24.28 19.84
N ASN A 52 -26.47 23.83 18.78
CA ASN A 52 -26.58 22.46 18.27
C ASN A 52 -25.25 21.79 17.88
N GLY A 53 -24.11 22.44 18.15
CA GLY A 53 -22.80 21.99 17.69
C GLY A 53 -22.68 21.98 16.15
N TYR A 54 -21.51 21.61 15.64
CA TYR A 54 -21.35 21.36 14.21
C TYR A 54 -21.93 19.99 13.86
N GLN A 55 -22.71 19.91 12.78
CA GLN A 55 -23.23 18.65 12.27
C GLN A 55 -22.75 18.44 10.83
N LEU A 56 -22.37 17.19 10.55
CA LEU A 56 -22.28 16.68 9.18
C LEU A 56 -23.65 16.75 8.50
N ASP A 57 -23.64 16.88 7.18
CA ASP A 57 -24.87 16.81 6.40
C ASP A 57 -25.43 15.38 6.34
N TYR A 58 -26.59 15.20 5.70
CA TYR A 58 -27.28 13.90 5.71
C TYR A 58 -26.49 12.79 5.02
N GLU A 59 -25.78 13.09 3.93
CA GLU A 59 -24.98 12.12 3.19
C GLU A 59 -23.72 11.75 3.99
N ASP A 60 -23.05 12.75 4.54
CA ASP A 60 -21.86 12.58 5.38
C ASP A 60 -22.15 11.74 6.65
N LYS A 61 -23.37 11.83 7.20
CA LYS A 61 -23.80 10.99 8.34
C LYS A 61 -23.77 9.49 7.98
N GLY A 62 -24.25 9.13 6.79
CA GLY A 62 -24.21 7.75 6.31
C GLY A 62 -22.78 7.26 6.12
N ILE A 63 -21.96 8.08 5.45
CA ILE A 63 -20.54 7.81 5.21
C ILE A 63 -19.77 7.63 6.53
N MET A 64 -20.03 8.50 7.52
CA MET A 64 -19.36 8.43 8.83
C MET A 64 -19.70 7.12 9.57
N HIS A 65 -20.94 6.64 9.45
CA HIS A 65 -21.35 5.38 10.05
C HIS A 65 -20.65 4.19 9.37
N GLU A 66 -20.61 4.16 8.04
CA GLU A 66 -19.88 3.13 7.27
C GLU A 66 -18.38 3.14 7.60
N LEU A 67 -17.76 4.32 7.62
CA LEU A 67 -16.37 4.51 7.99
C LEU A 67 -16.05 3.95 9.38
N PHE A 68 -16.90 4.19 10.37
CA PHE A 68 -16.67 3.65 11.71
C PHE A 68 -16.56 2.12 11.69
N TRP A 69 -17.49 1.45 11.00
CA TRP A 69 -17.46 0.00 10.85
C TRP A 69 -16.28 -0.48 10.01
N ASP A 70 -15.83 0.30 9.04
CA ASP A 70 -14.63 -0.01 8.27
C ASP A 70 -13.37 0.04 9.13
N LEU A 71 -13.21 1.06 9.97
CA LEU A 71 -12.09 1.16 10.89
C LEU A 71 -12.07 -0.01 11.88
N PHE A 72 -13.25 -0.47 12.32
CA PHE A 72 -13.40 -1.66 13.15
C PHE A 72 -13.00 -2.94 12.39
N ARG A 73 -13.52 -3.16 11.18
CA ARG A 73 -13.19 -4.33 10.34
C ARG A 73 -11.71 -4.40 9.96
N GLN A 74 -11.05 -3.25 9.81
CA GLN A 74 -9.61 -3.16 9.56
C GLN A 74 -8.76 -3.35 10.82
N GLY A 75 -9.38 -3.51 12.00
CA GLY A 75 -8.69 -3.66 13.27
C GLY A 75 -7.97 -2.41 13.75
N ILE A 76 -8.24 -1.23 13.16
CA ILE A 76 -7.65 0.06 13.58
C ILE A 76 -8.26 0.48 14.92
N ILE A 77 -9.56 0.28 15.06
CA ILE A 77 -10.30 0.44 16.32
C ILE A 77 -10.93 -0.88 16.74
N THR A 78 -11.27 -1.00 18.01
CA THR A 78 -12.07 -2.10 18.56
C THR A 78 -13.15 -1.55 19.47
N LEU A 79 -14.22 -2.31 19.66
CA LEU A 79 -15.32 -1.92 20.55
C LEU A 79 -14.89 -2.05 22.02
N GLY A 80 -15.47 -1.17 22.83
CA GLY A 80 -15.17 -1.04 24.24
C GLY A 80 -13.92 -0.21 24.51
N LEU A 81 -14.01 0.64 25.54
CA LEU A 81 -12.89 1.43 26.03
C LEU A 81 -12.08 0.67 27.09
N ASN A 82 -12.76 -0.03 28.00
CA ASN A 82 -12.20 -0.80 29.11
C ASN A 82 -13.25 -1.76 29.69
N GLU A 83 -12.93 -2.49 30.76
CA GLU A 83 -13.87 -3.41 31.42
C GLU A 83 -15.16 -2.74 31.91
N ALA A 84 -15.08 -1.49 32.33
CA ALA A 84 -16.26 -0.71 32.75
C ALA A 84 -17.12 -0.24 31.57
N ASN A 85 -16.55 -0.19 30.36
CA ASN A 85 -17.21 0.27 29.14
C ASN A 85 -16.88 -0.68 27.98
N PRO A 86 -17.32 -1.95 28.01
CA PRO A 86 -16.84 -2.98 27.07
C PRO A 86 -17.57 -2.96 25.72
N ASN A 87 -18.67 -2.21 25.62
CA ASN A 87 -19.59 -2.26 24.48
C ASN A 87 -19.64 -0.95 23.70
N PHE A 88 -20.21 -1.01 22.49
CA PHE A 88 -20.66 0.17 21.76
C PHE A 88 -21.58 1.04 22.65
N PRO A 89 -21.50 2.38 22.62
CA PRO A 89 -20.80 3.22 21.64
C PRO A 89 -19.32 3.44 21.91
N PHE A 90 -18.78 2.88 23.00
CA PHE A 90 -17.37 3.04 23.35
C PHE A 90 -16.48 2.27 22.40
N PHE A 91 -15.32 2.83 22.11
CA PHE A 91 -14.29 2.20 21.32
C PHE A 91 -12.91 2.69 21.76
N ARG A 92 -11.88 1.98 21.33
CA ARG A 92 -10.49 2.41 21.48
C ARG A 92 -9.68 2.09 20.23
N ILE A 93 -8.59 2.81 20.04
CA ILE A 93 -7.58 2.47 19.04
C ILE A 93 -6.85 1.21 19.53
N THR A 94 -6.68 0.24 18.65
CA THR A 94 -5.95 -1.00 18.95
C THR A 94 -4.44 -0.75 18.97
N GLU A 95 -3.67 -1.70 19.50
CA GLU A 95 -2.20 -1.65 19.37
C GLU A 95 -1.75 -1.63 17.90
N TYR A 96 -2.49 -2.28 17.00
CA TYR A 96 -2.27 -2.20 15.56
C TYR A 96 -2.51 -0.77 15.03
N GLY A 97 -3.62 -0.15 15.42
CA GLY A 97 -3.95 1.24 15.05
C GLY A 97 -2.95 2.26 15.60
N LYS A 98 -2.35 2.02 16.78
CA LYS A 98 -1.29 2.88 17.34
C LYS A 98 0.03 2.77 16.58
N LYS A 99 0.48 1.54 16.29
CA LYS A 99 1.67 1.32 15.44
C LYS A 99 1.50 1.96 14.06
N MET A 100 0.26 1.97 13.56
CA MET A 100 -0.13 2.66 12.33
C MET A 100 -0.07 4.19 12.48
N SER A 101 -0.53 4.77 13.61
CA SER A 101 -0.47 6.23 13.84
C SER A 101 0.96 6.75 13.97
N ASP A 102 1.83 5.95 14.56
CA ASP A 102 3.22 6.32 14.91
C ASP A 102 4.18 6.21 13.71
N GLY A 103 3.67 5.86 12.51
CA GLY A 103 4.50 5.69 11.32
C GLY A 103 5.42 4.47 11.37
N GLN A 104 5.22 3.54 12.32
CA GLN A 104 6.00 2.31 12.42
C GLN A 104 5.65 1.30 11.32
N LEU A 105 4.53 1.50 10.63
CA LEU A 105 4.19 0.80 9.39
C LEU A 105 4.66 1.67 8.22
N GLY A 106 5.82 1.34 7.66
CA GLY A 106 6.60 2.17 6.72
C GLY A 106 5.92 2.53 5.38
N TYR A 107 4.72 2.02 5.09
CA TYR A 107 3.89 2.53 4.02
C TYR A 107 2.44 2.61 4.52
N PHE A 108 1.79 3.76 4.32
CA PHE A 108 0.42 4.00 4.75
C PHE A 108 -0.37 4.41 3.51
N PHE A 109 -1.07 3.45 2.91
CA PHE A 109 -1.98 3.71 1.82
C PHE A 109 -3.31 2.98 2.08
N HIS A 110 -4.38 3.75 2.20
CA HIS A 110 -5.73 3.25 2.48
C HIS A 110 -6.69 3.44 1.31
N ASP A 111 -6.27 4.24 0.33
CA ASP A 111 -7.01 4.56 -0.86
C ASP A 111 -6.06 4.51 -2.06
N LEU A 112 -6.66 4.60 -3.25
CA LEU A 112 -5.91 4.48 -4.48
C LEU A 112 -4.96 5.67 -4.71
N SER A 113 -5.37 6.86 -4.30
CA SER A 113 -4.63 8.10 -4.48
C SER A 113 -3.42 8.16 -3.55
N SER A 114 -3.57 7.76 -2.28
CA SER A 114 -2.43 7.65 -1.34
C SER A 114 -1.45 6.58 -1.79
N TYR A 115 -1.93 5.43 -2.30
CA TYR A 115 -1.04 4.40 -2.85
C TYR A 115 -0.26 4.91 -4.07
N GLU A 116 -0.94 5.52 -5.03
CA GLU A 116 -0.30 6.11 -6.21
C GLU A 116 0.70 7.21 -5.83
N ALA A 117 0.36 8.08 -4.87
CA ALA A 117 1.24 9.15 -4.41
C ALA A 117 2.54 8.60 -3.81
N VAL A 118 2.45 7.59 -2.93
CA VAL A 118 3.63 6.93 -2.35
C VAL A 118 4.48 6.30 -3.43
N ILE A 119 3.87 5.59 -4.38
CA ILE A 119 4.59 4.98 -5.50
C ILE A 119 5.31 6.03 -6.35
N ARG A 120 4.65 7.13 -6.71
CA ARG A 120 5.25 8.20 -7.51
C ARG A 120 6.34 8.96 -6.76
N ASN A 121 6.22 9.07 -5.44
CA ASN A 121 7.28 9.67 -4.62
C ASN A 121 8.52 8.78 -4.58
N GLU A 122 8.34 7.48 -4.36
CA GLU A 122 9.45 6.52 -4.28
C GLU A 122 10.05 6.17 -5.66
N VAL A 123 9.24 6.21 -6.71
CA VAL A 123 9.60 5.86 -8.09
C VAL A 123 9.00 6.88 -9.07
N PRO A 124 9.55 8.11 -9.18
CA PRO A 124 8.99 9.17 -10.03
C PRO A 124 8.84 8.79 -11.52
N GLY A 125 9.73 7.93 -12.02
CA GLY A 125 9.73 7.45 -13.40
C GLY A 125 8.90 6.19 -13.66
N MET A 126 8.00 5.80 -12.75
CA MET A 126 7.25 4.55 -12.90
C MET A 126 6.43 4.53 -14.21
N HIS A 127 6.51 3.42 -14.93
CA HIS A 127 5.82 3.21 -16.19
C HIS A 127 4.31 3.11 -15.95
N ASN A 128 3.52 3.78 -16.78
CA ASN A 128 2.06 3.88 -16.61
C ASN A 128 1.36 2.51 -16.59
N VAL A 129 1.84 1.53 -17.37
CA VAL A 129 1.29 0.16 -17.34
C VAL A 129 1.58 -0.54 -16.01
N THR A 130 2.78 -0.43 -15.46
CA THR A 130 3.08 -0.98 -14.13
C THR A 130 2.18 -0.33 -13.09
N LEU A 131 2.06 1.00 -13.13
CA LEU A 131 1.24 1.74 -12.18
C LEU A 131 -0.24 1.38 -12.29
N LEU A 132 -0.76 1.17 -13.51
CA LEU A 132 -2.13 0.69 -13.74
C LEU A 132 -2.38 -0.63 -13.00
N TYR A 133 -1.52 -1.63 -13.17
CA TYR A 133 -1.68 -2.92 -12.50
C TYR A 133 -1.53 -2.83 -10.97
N LEU A 134 -0.66 -1.95 -10.46
CA LEU A 134 -0.59 -1.70 -9.02
C LEU A 134 -1.90 -1.07 -8.50
N LYS A 135 -2.47 -0.13 -9.24
CA LYS A 135 -3.76 0.48 -8.91
C LYS A 135 -4.89 -0.55 -8.90
N GLU A 136 -4.97 -1.40 -9.92
CA GLU A 136 -5.92 -2.52 -9.98
C GLU A 136 -5.73 -3.49 -8.81
N ALA A 137 -4.48 -3.80 -8.44
CA ALA A 137 -4.19 -4.66 -7.28
C ALA A 137 -4.75 -4.08 -5.98
N MET A 138 -4.56 -2.77 -5.76
CA MET A 138 -5.07 -2.08 -4.58
C MET A 138 -6.61 -2.03 -4.57
N GLN A 139 -7.25 -1.75 -5.70
CA GLN A 139 -8.71 -1.77 -5.81
C GLN A 139 -9.29 -3.15 -5.53
N ALA A 140 -8.69 -4.21 -6.09
CA ALA A 140 -9.10 -5.59 -5.84
C ALA A 140 -8.94 -5.96 -4.36
N PHE A 141 -7.82 -5.58 -3.74
CA PHE A 141 -7.59 -5.80 -2.31
C PHE A 141 -8.65 -5.12 -1.44
N ARG A 142 -8.97 -3.85 -1.74
CA ARG A 142 -10.02 -3.11 -1.03
C ARG A 142 -11.39 -3.75 -1.16
N SER A 143 -11.68 -4.35 -2.30
CA SER A 143 -12.94 -5.04 -2.59
C SER A 143 -13.02 -6.45 -1.99
N GLY A 144 -11.99 -6.91 -1.27
CA GLY A 144 -11.93 -8.26 -0.71
C GLY A 144 -11.58 -9.34 -1.74
N CYS A 145 -11.12 -8.97 -2.93
CA CYS A 145 -10.73 -9.87 -4.00
C CYS A 145 -9.22 -10.19 -3.92
N MET A 146 -8.78 -10.88 -2.86
CA MET A 146 -7.35 -11.19 -2.60
C MET A 146 -6.68 -11.95 -3.76
N LEU A 147 -7.42 -12.85 -4.41
CA LEU A 147 -6.95 -13.57 -5.59
C LEU A 147 -6.60 -12.60 -6.72
N SER A 148 -7.55 -11.74 -7.10
CA SER A 148 -7.37 -10.73 -8.14
C SER A 148 -6.25 -9.75 -7.78
N ALA A 149 -6.18 -9.31 -6.52
CA ALA A 149 -5.11 -8.43 -6.05
C ALA A 149 -3.74 -9.06 -6.27
N THR A 150 -3.57 -10.32 -5.90
CA THR A 150 -2.31 -11.06 -6.05
C THR A 150 -1.93 -11.28 -7.52
N VAL A 151 -2.91 -11.55 -8.38
CA VAL A 151 -2.69 -11.64 -9.84
C VAL A 151 -2.18 -10.32 -10.40
N MET A 152 -2.82 -9.21 -10.06
CA MET A 152 -2.42 -7.87 -10.53
C MET A 152 -1.03 -7.47 -10.03
N LEU A 153 -0.67 -7.82 -8.79
CA LEU A 153 0.71 -7.67 -8.28
C LEU A 153 1.70 -8.48 -9.11
N GLY A 154 1.36 -9.73 -9.46
CA GLY A 154 2.18 -10.57 -10.33
C GLY A 154 2.45 -9.92 -11.70
N VAL A 155 1.40 -9.39 -12.34
CA VAL A 155 1.54 -8.69 -13.63
C VAL A 155 2.41 -7.43 -13.51
N ALA A 156 2.25 -6.65 -12.43
CA ALA A 156 3.09 -5.48 -12.18
C ALA A 156 4.58 -5.86 -11.97
N VAL A 157 4.85 -6.96 -11.27
CA VAL A 157 6.21 -7.51 -11.10
C VAL A 157 6.81 -7.90 -12.44
N GLU A 158 6.08 -8.68 -13.25
CA GLU A 158 6.52 -9.15 -14.56
C GLU A 158 6.82 -7.98 -15.51
N HIS A 159 5.92 -7.00 -15.59
CA HIS A 159 6.10 -5.82 -16.42
C HIS A 159 7.31 -4.99 -15.99
N THR A 160 7.48 -4.76 -14.68
CA THR A 160 8.61 -3.98 -14.15
C THR A 160 9.94 -4.66 -14.43
N PHE A 161 10.01 -5.98 -14.26
CA PHE A 161 11.19 -6.75 -14.56
C PHE A 161 11.50 -6.74 -16.07
N LYS A 162 10.47 -6.82 -16.92
CA LYS A 162 10.63 -6.73 -18.36
C LYS A 162 11.30 -5.42 -18.79
N LEU A 163 10.86 -4.29 -18.24
CA LEU A 163 11.48 -2.98 -18.53
C LEU A 163 12.97 -2.95 -18.19
N LEU A 164 13.37 -3.59 -17.09
CA LEU A 164 14.78 -3.73 -16.72
C LEU A 164 15.52 -4.62 -17.72
N THR A 165 14.96 -5.77 -18.09
CA THR A 165 15.61 -6.69 -19.03
C THR A 165 15.75 -6.10 -20.43
N ASP A 166 14.79 -5.29 -20.88
CA ASP A 166 14.85 -4.61 -22.19
C ASP A 166 16.02 -3.61 -22.25
N VAL A 167 16.28 -2.89 -21.15
CA VAL A 167 17.47 -2.01 -21.01
C VAL A 167 18.76 -2.81 -21.04
N ILE A 168 18.83 -3.93 -20.32
CA ILE A 168 20.04 -4.76 -20.29
C ILE A 168 20.31 -5.40 -21.65
N GLU A 169 19.25 -5.85 -22.34
CA GLU A 169 19.38 -6.52 -23.63
C GLU A 169 19.81 -5.54 -24.74
N SER A 170 19.37 -4.28 -24.67
CA SER A 170 19.78 -3.24 -25.61
C SER A 170 21.21 -2.74 -25.38
N ASN A 171 21.84 -3.07 -24.25
CA ASN A 171 23.23 -2.72 -23.95
C ASN A 171 24.21 -3.85 -24.36
N PRO A 172 25.03 -3.68 -25.41
CA PRO A 172 25.93 -4.74 -25.91
C PRO A 172 26.97 -5.21 -24.88
N ALA A 173 27.46 -4.30 -24.03
CA ALA A 173 28.46 -4.62 -23.00
C ALA A 173 27.88 -5.53 -21.92
N LYS A 174 26.59 -5.39 -21.61
CA LYS A 174 25.91 -6.16 -20.56
C LYS A 174 25.14 -7.37 -21.09
N LYS A 175 24.74 -7.36 -22.37
CA LYS A 175 24.07 -8.48 -23.05
C LYS A 175 24.87 -9.79 -22.96
N ARG A 176 26.21 -9.72 -22.98
CA ARG A 176 27.06 -10.91 -22.81
C ARG A 176 26.93 -11.54 -21.42
N LEU A 177 26.88 -10.71 -20.37
CA LEU A 177 26.78 -11.19 -18.98
C LEU A 177 25.37 -11.75 -18.68
N PHE A 178 24.33 -11.05 -19.13
CA PHE A 178 22.94 -11.42 -18.87
C PHE A 178 22.32 -12.31 -19.94
N GLY A 179 23.06 -12.66 -21.00
CA GLY A 179 22.63 -13.53 -22.10
C GLY A 179 21.80 -14.75 -21.66
N PRO A 180 22.24 -15.53 -20.66
CA PRO A 180 21.49 -16.69 -20.16
C PRO A 180 20.09 -16.36 -19.64
N VAL A 181 19.88 -15.16 -19.08
CA VAL A 181 18.57 -14.71 -18.59
C VAL A 181 17.54 -14.72 -19.72
N PHE A 182 17.91 -14.19 -20.89
CA PHE A 182 16.99 -14.05 -22.03
C PHE A 182 16.61 -15.38 -22.69
N THR A 183 17.32 -16.47 -22.36
CA THR A 183 17.04 -17.81 -22.90
C THR A 183 16.02 -18.61 -22.09
N GLU A 184 15.69 -18.15 -20.88
CA GLU A 184 14.77 -18.84 -19.99
C GLU A 184 13.32 -18.67 -20.42
N ARG A 185 12.57 -19.79 -20.51
CA ARG A 185 11.16 -19.78 -20.97
C ARG A 185 10.17 -19.33 -19.92
N SER A 186 10.48 -19.56 -18.64
CA SER A 186 9.57 -19.21 -17.54
C SER A 186 10.08 -18.00 -16.80
N PHE A 187 9.17 -17.06 -16.49
CA PHE A 187 9.50 -15.86 -15.74
C PHE A 187 10.23 -16.15 -14.42
N LEU A 188 9.79 -17.17 -13.66
CA LEU A 188 10.46 -17.54 -12.41
C LEU A 188 11.92 -17.96 -12.62
N LYS A 189 12.22 -18.74 -13.67
CA LYS A 189 13.60 -19.11 -14.00
C LYS A 189 14.41 -17.91 -14.47
N GLN A 190 13.81 -17.06 -15.31
CA GLN A 190 14.43 -15.82 -15.78
C GLN A 190 14.82 -14.92 -14.59
N PHE A 191 13.89 -14.73 -13.65
CA PHE A 191 14.10 -13.90 -12.46
C PHE A 191 15.17 -14.49 -11.52
N ASN A 192 15.15 -15.80 -11.27
CA ASN A 192 16.20 -16.46 -10.47
C ASN A 192 17.57 -16.35 -11.14
N LYS A 193 17.66 -16.58 -12.45
CA LYS A 193 18.92 -16.48 -13.19
C LYS A 193 19.49 -15.06 -13.13
N PHE A 194 18.63 -14.05 -13.28
CA PHE A 194 19.01 -12.66 -13.11
C PHE A 194 19.55 -12.38 -11.70
N LYS A 195 18.81 -12.82 -10.67
CA LYS A 195 19.22 -12.68 -9.27
C LYS A 195 20.59 -13.30 -9.02
N ASP A 196 20.84 -14.50 -9.52
CA ASP A 196 22.10 -15.21 -9.35
C ASP A 196 23.27 -14.46 -9.99
N ILE A 197 23.07 -13.93 -11.20
CA ILE A 197 24.09 -13.14 -11.90
C ILE A 197 24.39 -11.85 -11.14
N VAL A 198 23.37 -11.11 -10.69
CA VAL A 198 23.59 -9.89 -9.89
C VAL A 198 24.32 -10.21 -8.59
N LYS A 199 23.96 -11.31 -7.92
CA LYS A 199 24.61 -11.74 -6.67
C LYS A 199 26.08 -12.11 -6.86
N GLN A 200 26.41 -12.80 -7.96
CA GLN A 200 27.80 -13.16 -8.29
C GLN A 200 28.67 -11.93 -8.57
N ASN A 201 28.06 -10.87 -9.15
CA ASN A 201 28.75 -9.64 -9.52
C ASN A 201 28.44 -8.49 -8.55
N ILE A 202 27.91 -8.80 -7.36
CA ILE A 202 27.32 -7.79 -6.47
C ILE A 202 28.32 -6.70 -6.10
N GLN A 203 29.61 -7.01 -6.05
CA GLN A 203 30.69 -6.08 -5.71
C GLN A 203 30.84 -4.94 -6.72
N GLU A 204 30.47 -5.15 -7.98
CA GLU A 204 30.54 -4.14 -9.04
C GLU A 204 29.42 -3.09 -8.95
N PHE A 205 28.38 -3.36 -8.15
CA PHE A 205 27.23 -2.47 -8.04
C PHE A 205 27.44 -1.37 -6.97
N PRO A 206 26.82 -0.20 -7.16
CA PRO A 206 26.69 0.84 -6.15
C PRO A 206 26.11 0.34 -4.81
N GLY A 207 26.48 0.99 -3.70
CA GLY A 207 26.09 0.59 -2.34
C GLY A 207 24.57 0.55 -2.12
N ASP A 208 23.87 1.52 -2.68
CA ASP A 208 22.42 1.64 -2.70
C ASP A 208 21.71 0.52 -3.45
N ILE A 209 22.37 -0.14 -4.42
CA ILE A 209 21.83 -1.36 -5.07
C ILE A 209 22.08 -2.59 -4.19
N LYS A 210 23.27 -2.68 -3.56
CA LYS A 210 23.67 -3.79 -2.68
C LYS A 210 22.77 -3.92 -1.46
N GLU A 211 22.42 -2.80 -0.85
CA GLU A 211 21.62 -2.74 0.37
C GLU A 211 20.24 -3.38 0.16
N ASP A 212 19.85 -4.28 1.08
CA ASP A 212 18.56 -5.00 1.08
C ASP A 212 18.20 -5.76 -0.21
N PHE A 213 19.18 -6.00 -1.09
CA PHE A 213 18.93 -6.67 -2.38
C PHE A 213 18.28 -8.05 -2.20
N ASP A 214 18.89 -8.90 -1.36
CA ASP A 214 18.38 -10.25 -1.12
C ASP A 214 16.99 -10.24 -0.45
N THR A 215 16.74 -9.28 0.45
CA THR A 215 15.46 -9.10 1.16
C THR A 215 14.33 -8.73 0.21
N HIS A 216 14.53 -7.69 -0.62
CA HIS A 216 13.52 -7.26 -1.59
C HIS A 216 13.24 -8.34 -2.63
N PHE A 217 14.27 -9.03 -3.12
CA PHE A 217 14.10 -10.13 -4.08
C PHE A 217 13.42 -11.36 -3.48
N ALA A 218 13.65 -11.68 -2.21
CA ALA A 218 12.99 -12.79 -1.53
C ALA A 218 11.47 -12.56 -1.39
N GLY A 219 11.06 -11.35 -1.00
CA GLY A 219 9.65 -10.98 -0.92
C GLY A 219 8.94 -11.08 -2.27
N ILE A 220 9.61 -10.70 -3.35
CA ILE A 220 9.06 -10.73 -4.71
C ILE A 220 8.99 -12.12 -5.28
N LEU A 221 9.97 -13.00 -4.98
CA LEU A 221 9.84 -14.42 -5.28
C LEU A 221 8.59 -15.04 -4.65
N SER A 222 8.16 -14.56 -3.48
CA SER A 222 6.87 -14.93 -2.89
C SER A 222 5.70 -14.47 -3.75
N ILE A 223 5.68 -13.20 -4.20
CA ILE A 223 4.63 -12.68 -5.11
C ILE A 223 4.57 -13.50 -6.41
N ILE A 224 5.71 -13.79 -7.01
CA ILE A 224 5.80 -14.54 -8.28
C ILE A 224 5.27 -15.96 -8.12
N ARG A 225 5.66 -16.63 -7.03
CA ARG A 225 5.19 -17.99 -6.76
C ARG A 225 3.70 -18.02 -6.47
N THR A 226 3.18 -17.11 -5.66
CA THR A 226 1.75 -17.10 -5.31
C THR A 226 0.87 -16.68 -6.50
N SER A 227 1.22 -15.62 -7.22
CA SER A 227 0.44 -15.12 -8.36
C SER A 227 0.38 -16.10 -9.53
N ARG A 228 1.43 -16.90 -9.77
CA ARG A 228 1.44 -17.92 -10.83
C ARG A 228 1.07 -19.32 -10.37
N ASN A 229 1.62 -19.81 -9.25
CA ASN A 229 1.45 -21.21 -8.86
C ASN A 229 0.13 -21.47 -8.12
N GLU A 230 -0.38 -20.50 -7.36
CA GLU A 230 -1.57 -20.69 -6.51
C GLU A 230 -2.80 -20.01 -7.11
N ALA A 231 -2.63 -18.80 -7.66
CA ALA A 231 -3.71 -18.04 -8.28
C ALA A 231 -3.97 -18.38 -9.76
N GLY A 232 -2.94 -18.80 -10.50
CA GLY A 232 -3.02 -19.16 -11.92
C GLY A 232 -3.32 -20.64 -12.19
N HIS A 233 -3.17 -21.51 -11.19
CA HIS A 233 -3.65 -22.89 -11.25
C HIS A 233 -4.96 -23.01 -10.45
N PRO A 234 -5.93 -23.84 -10.88
CA PRO A 234 -7.22 -23.99 -10.21
C PRO A 234 -7.09 -24.82 -8.91
N THR A 235 -6.22 -24.39 -8.01
CA THR A 235 -6.01 -25.00 -6.69
C THR A 235 -7.00 -24.49 -5.65
N GLY A 236 -7.62 -23.33 -5.90
CA GLY A 236 -8.54 -22.67 -4.97
C GLY A 236 -7.88 -22.06 -3.74
N LYS A 237 -6.53 -22.07 -3.66
CA LYS A 237 -5.80 -21.52 -2.53
C LYS A 237 -5.73 -19.99 -2.66
N ILE A 238 -6.38 -19.30 -1.73
CA ILE A 238 -6.42 -17.84 -1.68
C ILE A 238 -5.51 -17.37 -0.54
N MET A 239 -4.64 -16.42 -0.85
CA MET A 239 -3.81 -15.75 0.14
C MET A 239 -4.69 -14.95 1.11
N ASP A 240 -4.37 -15.01 2.40
CA ASP A 240 -5.10 -14.22 3.39
C ASP A 240 -4.88 -12.71 3.15
N ARG A 241 -5.72 -11.90 3.80
CA ARG A 241 -5.73 -10.46 3.58
C ARG A 241 -4.43 -9.83 4.08
N GLU A 242 -3.90 -10.32 5.20
CA GLU A 242 -2.68 -9.85 5.85
C GLU A 242 -1.46 -10.05 4.94
N GLN A 243 -1.31 -11.24 4.37
CA GLN A 243 -0.26 -11.57 3.42
C GLN A 243 -0.40 -10.71 2.16
N THR A 244 -1.62 -10.57 1.61
CA THR A 244 -1.86 -9.73 0.43
C THR A 244 -1.49 -8.27 0.69
N PHE A 245 -1.79 -7.76 1.89
CA PHE A 245 -1.41 -6.42 2.33
C PHE A 245 0.12 -6.25 2.40
N VAL A 246 0.83 -7.23 2.94
CA VAL A 246 2.30 -7.24 2.94
C VAL A 246 2.86 -7.21 1.52
N LEU A 247 2.29 -7.96 0.58
CA LEU A 247 2.74 -7.96 -0.81
C LEU A 247 2.54 -6.60 -1.51
N LEU A 248 1.42 -5.92 -1.24
CA LEU A 248 1.19 -4.55 -1.72
C LEU A 248 2.30 -3.60 -1.23
N HIS A 249 2.70 -3.74 0.03
CA HIS A 249 3.75 -2.88 0.63
C HIS A 249 5.13 -3.19 0.04
N LEU A 250 5.45 -4.48 -0.15
CA LEU A 250 6.73 -4.91 -0.73
C LEU A 250 6.91 -4.51 -2.18
N MET A 251 5.83 -4.23 -2.93
CA MET A 251 5.95 -3.79 -4.32
C MET A 251 6.63 -2.43 -4.48
N ILE A 252 6.49 -1.53 -3.50
CA ILE A 252 7.09 -0.20 -3.54
C ILE A 252 8.64 -0.29 -3.49
N PRO A 253 9.27 -0.88 -2.45
CA PRO A 253 10.73 -0.99 -2.39
C PRO A 253 11.30 -1.87 -3.50
N TYR A 254 10.57 -2.90 -3.96
CA TYR A 254 10.97 -3.66 -5.15
C TYR A 254 11.02 -2.79 -6.41
N SER A 255 9.95 -2.05 -6.68
CA SER A 255 9.88 -1.19 -7.87
C SER A 255 11.01 -0.17 -7.83
N LYS A 256 11.25 0.45 -6.67
CA LYS A 256 12.40 1.34 -6.47
C LYS A 256 13.72 0.65 -6.82
N LYS A 257 13.96 -0.56 -6.32
CA LYS A 257 15.18 -1.32 -6.61
C LYS A 257 15.32 -1.66 -8.10
N MET A 258 14.24 -2.05 -8.78
CA MET A 258 14.28 -2.35 -10.22
C MET A 258 14.62 -1.12 -11.03
N TYR A 259 14.07 0.04 -10.66
CA TYR A 259 14.35 1.30 -11.32
C TYR A 259 15.78 1.80 -11.05
N GLN A 260 16.32 1.60 -9.85
CA GLN A 260 17.73 1.86 -9.55
C GLN A 260 18.65 1.00 -10.42
N LEU A 261 18.37 -0.31 -10.54
CA LEU A 261 19.11 -1.20 -11.44
C LEU A 261 18.99 -0.76 -12.89
N LYS A 262 17.80 -0.39 -13.33
CA LYS A 262 17.55 0.09 -14.69
C LYS A 262 18.40 1.32 -14.99
N GLN A 263 18.38 2.33 -14.10
CA GLN A 263 19.19 3.54 -14.23
C GLN A 263 20.69 3.24 -14.24
N TYR A 264 21.15 2.32 -13.37
CA TYR A 264 22.53 1.88 -13.36
C TYR A 264 22.95 1.29 -14.71
N PHE A 265 22.16 0.40 -15.29
CA PHE A 265 22.46 -0.19 -16.60
C PHE A 265 22.31 0.79 -17.77
N GLU A 266 21.47 1.82 -17.65
CA GLU A 266 21.40 2.94 -18.61
C GLU A 266 22.64 3.84 -18.53
N SER A 267 23.24 4.00 -17.35
CA SER A 267 24.39 4.89 -17.13
C SER A 267 25.74 4.31 -17.58
N ILE A 268 25.83 2.98 -17.69
CA ILE A 268 27.06 2.29 -18.11
C ILE A 268 26.96 2.02 -19.61
N VAL A 269 27.50 2.94 -20.41
CA VAL A 269 27.69 2.80 -21.86
C VAL A 269 28.89 1.90 -22.16
#